data_AF-A0A7Y2XKH8-F1
#
_entry.id   AF-A0A7Y2XKH8-F1
#
_cell.length_a   1.000
_cell.length_b   1.000
_cell.length_c   1.000
_cell.angle_alpha   90.00
_cell.angle_beta   90.00
_cell.angle_gamma   90.00
#
_symmetry.space_group_name_H-M   'P 1'
#
loop_
_entity.id
_entity.type
_entity.pdbx_description
1 polymer ?
#
loop_
_entity_poly.entity_id
_entity_poly.type
_entity_poly.pdbx_seq_one_letter_code
_entity_poly.pdbx_strand_id
1 'polypeptide(L)'
;MLRGSMPALVTPFRDGEVDFDTLKHLVEWHIEQGSNGLVPMGTTGESPTLSHEEHDAVVETVVKAAAGRVPVVAGAGSNNTRESVRLAQHASKVGADAVLVVTPYYNKPTQAGLYAHFKAVHDASDLPIIIYNIPPRSVIDMSPETMGELAKLPRIAGVKDATADVTRVS
;
A
#
# COMPACT_ATOMS: atom_id res chain seq x y z
N MET A 1 -9.49 3.42 12.43
CA MET A 1 -9.56 4.54 11.46
C MET A 1 -8.15 5.06 11.28
N LEU A 2 -7.59 5.04 10.05
CA LEU A 2 -6.20 5.45 9.78
C LEU A 2 -6.10 6.97 9.76
N ARG A 3 -5.30 7.56 10.65
CA ARG A 3 -5.15 9.02 10.80
C ARG A 3 -3.76 9.37 11.32
N GLY A 4 -3.28 10.57 10.97
CA GLY A 4 -2.01 11.10 11.45
C GLY A 4 -0.83 10.82 10.50
N SER A 5 0.39 10.86 11.05
CA SER A 5 1.63 10.66 10.30
C SER A 5 1.92 9.18 10.10
N MET A 6 1.94 8.74 8.84
CA MET A 6 2.23 7.36 8.46
C MET A 6 3.39 7.34 7.47
N PRO A 7 4.65 7.20 7.93
CA PRO A 7 5.81 7.14 7.05
C PRO A 7 5.70 5.99 6.04
N ALA A 8 5.98 6.31 4.77
CA ALA A 8 6.33 5.32 3.77
C ALA A 8 7.75 4.83 4.06
N LEU A 9 7.87 3.61 4.59
CA LEU A 9 9.14 3.06 5.03
C LEU A 9 10.06 2.79 3.84
N VAL A 10 11.34 3.07 4.02
CA VAL A 10 12.41 2.53 3.18
C VAL A 10 12.63 1.06 3.50
N THR A 11 13.24 0.32 2.57
CA THR A 11 13.72 -1.04 2.81
C THR A 11 15.23 -0.99 2.94
N PRO A 12 15.80 -1.19 4.14
CA PRO A 12 17.25 -1.22 4.31
C PRO A 12 17.87 -2.42 3.59
N PHE A 13 18.98 -2.19 2.89
CA PHE A 13 19.78 -3.23 2.26
C PHE A 13 21.20 -3.23 2.83
N ARG A 14 21.81 -4.40 2.91
CA ARG A 14 23.23 -4.60 3.23
C ARG A 14 23.79 -5.67 2.30
N ASP A 15 24.87 -5.34 1.61
CA ASP A 15 25.54 -6.25 0.66
C ASP A 15 24.62 -6.82 -0.42
N GLY A 16 23.60 -6.05 -0.84
CA GLY A 16 22.63 -6.44 -1.87
C GLY A 16 21.42 -7.21 -1.35
N GLU A 17 21.39 -7.59 -0.07
CA GLU A 17 20.29 -8.33 0.56
C GLU A 17 19.51 -7.42 1.52
N VAL A 18 18.24 -7.75 1.77
CA VAL A 18 17.43 -7.02 2.75
C VAL A 18 18.02 -7.14 4.15
N ASP A 19 18.29 -6.00 4.79
CA ASP A 19 18.79 -5.91 6.17
C ASP A 19 17.61 -5.87 7.15
N PHE A 20 17.11 -7.06 7.49
CA PHE A 20 15.95 -7.22 8.36
C PHE A 20 16.17 -6.72 9.79
N ASP A 21 17.40 -6.72 10.30
CA ASP A 21 17.68 -6.23 11.65
C ASP A 21 17.63 -4.71 11.69
N THR A 22 18.19 -4.04 10.68
CA THR A 22 18.03 -2.59 10.51
C THR A 22 16.56 -2.22 10.27
N LEU A 23 15.81 -3.01 9.50
CA LEU A 23 14.37 -2.79 9.30
C LEU A 23 13.59 -2.85 10.62
N LYS A 24 13.83 -3.85 11.48
CA LYS A 24 13.18 -3.95 12.80
C LYS A 24 13.53 -2.73 13.66
N HIS A 25 14.80 -2.33 13.68
CA HIS A 25 15.23 -1.15 14.43
C HIS A 25 14.53 0.13 13.94
N LEU A 26 14.38 0.28 12.63
CA LEU A 26 13.67 1.42 12.03
C LEU A 26 12.18 1.43 12.41
N VAL A 27 11.53 0.26 12.46
CA VAL A 27 10.14 0.13 12.93
C VAL A 27 10.01 0.58 14.37
N GLU A 28 10.87 0.09 15.27
CA GLU A 28 10.87 0.51 16.68
C GLU A 28 11.08 2.01 16.81
N TRP A 29 12.07 2.56 16.11
CA TRP A 29 12.37 3.98 16.13
C TRP A 29 11.17 4.82 15.70
N HIS A 30 10.49 4.48 14.60
CA HIS A 30 9.31 5.21 14.15
C HIS A 30 8.17 5.20 15.17
N ILE A 31 7.97 4.06 15.87
CA ILE A 31 6.96 3.91 16.92
C ILE A 31 7.35 4.77 18.13
N GLU A 32 8.60 4.70 18.58
CA GLU A 32 9.14 5.51 19.69
C GLU A 32 9.05 7.01 19.42
N GLN A 33 9.25 7.44 18.17
CA GLN A 33 9.10 8.84 17.75
C GLN A 33 7.64 9.27 17.51
N GLY A 34 6.66 8.40 17.76
CA GLY A 34 5.24 8.75 17.75
C GLY A 34 4.56 8.72 16.38
N SER A 35 5.08 7.94 15.42
CA SER A 35 4.38 7.70 14.15
C SER A 35 3.03 7.02 14.42
N ASN A 36 1.99 7.37 13.65
CA ASN A 36 0.63 6.86 13.86
C ASN A 36 0.29 5.61 13.05
N GLY A 37 1.23 5.12 12.24
CA GLY A 37 1.12 3.93 11.41
C GLY A 37 2.35 3.79 10.52
N LEU A 38 2.50 2.65 9.86
CA LEU A 38 3.66 2.34 9.03
C LEU A 38 3.20 1.84 7.66
N VAL A 39 3.88 2.27 6.60
CA VAL A 39 3.55 1.86 5.22
C VAL A 39 4.76 1.19 4.57
N PRO A 40 4.98 -0.12 4.77
CA PRO A 40 6.01 -0.88 4.07
C PRO A 40 5.62 -1.18 2.62
N MET A 41 6.61 -1.49 1.78
CA MET A 41 6.41 -1.95 0.40
C MET A 41 5.62 -1.00 -0.51
N GLY A 42 5.66 0.30 -0.21
CA GLY A 42 5.35 1.34 -1.20
C GLY A 42 6.54 1.61 -2.14
N THR A 43 6.41 2.62 -3.00
CA THR A 43 7.51 3.05 -3.88
C THR A 43 8.77 3.47 -3.12
N THR A 44 8.62 4.08 -1.93
CA THR A 44 9.76 4.46 -1.06
C THR A 44 10.51 3.25 -0.51
N GLY A 45 9.82 2.13 -0.32
CA GLY A 45 10.43 0.86 0.07
C GLY A 45 10.91 0.04 -1.12
N GLU A 46 11.00 0.67 -2.31
CA GLU A 46 11.56 0.07 -3.52
C GLU A 46 10.83 -1.20 -3.99
N SER A 47 9.51 -1.28 -3.75
CA SER A 47 8.71 -2.46 -4.15
C SER A 47 8.88 -2.98 -5.59
N PRO A 48 9.23 -2.16 -6.61
CA PRO A 48 9.51 -2.67 -7.95
C PRO A 48 10.79 -3.51 -8.09
N THR A 49 11.73 -3.45 -7.14
CA THR A 49 13.04 -4.12 -7.23
C THR A 49 13.22 -5.26 -6.25
N LEU A 50 12.28 -5.48 -5.33
CA LEU A 50 12.26 -6.66 -4.47
C LEU A 50 11.64 -7.84 -5.21
N SER A 51 12.17 -9.04 -4.97
CA SER A 51 11.49 -10.28 -5.32
C SER A 51 10.17 -10.42 -4.55
N HIS A 52 9.30 -11.33 -5.00
CA HIS A 52 8.06 -11.63 -4.27
C HIS A 52 8.33 -12.17 -2.86
N GLU A 53 9.39 -12.96 -2.68
CA GLU A 53 9.75 -13.50 -1.37
C GLU A 53 10.25 -12.41 -0.42
N GLU A 54 11.09 -11.49 -0.90
CA GLU A 54 11.55 -10.35 -0.11
C GLU A 54 10.40 -9.39 0.24
N HIS A 55 9.51 -9.09 -0.72
CA HIS A 55 8.32 -8.29 -0.46
C HIS A 55 7.49 -8.90 0.67
N ASP A 56 7.15 -10.19 0.53
CA ASP A 56 6.34 -10.92 1.49
C ASP A 56 7.02 -10.93 2.89
N ALA A 57 8.34 -11.13 2.94
CA ALA A 57 9.13 -11.13 4.16
C ALA A 57 9.27 -9.75 4.83
N VAL A 58 9.38 -8.67 4.05
CA VAL A 58 9.42 -7.29 4.58
C VAL A 58 8.08 -6.93 5.22
N VAL A 59 6.96 -7.22 4.55
CA VAL A 59 5.62 -6.99 5.14
C VAL A 59 5.47 -7.76 6.44
N GLU A 60 5.79 -9.05 6.44
CA GLU A 60 5.69 -9.90 7.64
C GLU A 60 6.60 -9.39 8.77
N THR A 61 7.81 -8.95 8.46
CA THR A 61 8.75 -8.39 9.45
C THR A 61 8.19 -7.12 10.07
N VAL A 62 7.65 -6.20 9.28
CA VAL A 62 7.09 -4.93 9.78
C VAL A 62 5.85 -5.17 10.61
N VAL A 63 4.95 -6.08 10.21
CA VAL A 63 3.76 -6.42 11.00
C VAL A 63 4.17 -7.03 12.35
N LYS A 64 5.09 -8.00 12.36
CA LYS A 64 5.58 -8.62 13.58
C LYS A 64 6.28 -7.63 14.50
N ALA A 65 7.14 -6.77 13.95
CA ALA A 65 7.84 -5.75 14.71
C ALA A 65 6.86 -4.70 15.27
N ALA A 66 5.88 -4.23 14.50
CA ALA A 66 4.87 -3.30 15.00
C ALA A 66 4.06 -3.87 16.18
N ALA A 67 3.83 -5.19 16.19
CA ALA A 67 3.19 -5.93 17.29
C ALA A 67 1.85 -5.31 17.74
N GLY A 68 1.08 -4.76 16.79
CA GLY A 68 -0.21 -4.12 17.03
C GLY A 68 -0.15 -2.75 17.73
N ARG A 69 1.04 -2.17 17.96
CA ARG A 69 1.18 -0.85 18.61
C ARG A 69 0.73 0.30 17.72
N VAL A 70 0.93 0.17 16.42
CA VAL A 70 0.47 1.10 15.38
C VAL A 70 -0.01 0.30 14.16
N PRO A 71 -0.97 0.81 13.36
CA PRO A 71 -1.44 0.11 12.19
C PRO A 71 -0.35 0.00 11.11
N VAL A 72 -0.32 -1.15 10.42
CA VAL A 72 0.54 -1.40 9.26
C VAL A 72 -0.29 -1.45 7.99
N VAL A 73 -0.01 -0.55 7.05
CA VAL A 73 -0.65 -0.47 5.74
C VAL A 73 0.30 -1.04 4.68
N ALA A 74 0.14 -2.31 4.34
CA ALA A 74 1.05 -3.01 3.44
C ALA A 74 0.86 -2.58 1.97
N GLY A 75 1.94 -2.28 1.25
CA GLY A 75 1.88 -2.06 -0.20
C GLY A 75 1.49 -3.34 -0.95
N ALA A 76 0.36 -3.30 -1.64
CA ALA A 76 -0.19 -4.43 -2.42
C ALA A 76 -0.57 -4.02 -3.86
N GLY A 77 0.07 -2.97 -4.37
CA GLY A 77 -0.17 -2.43 -5.70
C GLY A 77 0.67 -3.10 -6.79
N SER A 78 0.03 -3.42 -7.92
CA SER A 78 0.65 -3.90 -9.15
C SER A 78 -0.18 -3.43 -10.34
N ASN A 79 0.43 -3.37 -11.53
CA ASN A 79 -0.33 -3.18 -12.76
C ASN A 79 -1.01 -4.48 -13.26
N ASN A 80 -0.78 -5.59 -12.57
CA ASN A 80 -1.43 -6.87 -12.79
C ASN A 80 -2.42 -7.17 -11.65
N THR A 81 -3.72 -7.22 -11.97
CA THR A 81 -4.78 -7.47 -10.98
C THR A 81 -4.59 -8.77 -10.20
N ARG A 82 -4.11 -9.84 -10.83
CA ARG A 82 -3.89 -11.12 -10.15
C ARG A 82 -2.78 -11.00 -9.10
N GLU A 83 -1.75 -10.21 -9.40
CA GLU A 83 -0.65 -9.98 -8.48
C GLU A 83 -1.09 -9.11 -7.30
N SER A 84 -1.81 -8.01 -7.53
CA SER A 84 -2.39 -7.22 -6.43
C SER A 84 -3.29 -8.04 -5.51
N VAL A 85 -4.07 -8.96 -6.07
CA VAL A 85 -4.86 -9.92 -5.28
C VAL A 85 -3.96 -10.81 -4.41
N ARG A 86 -2.90 -11.39 -4.97
CA ARG A 86 -1.93 -12.21 -4.21
C ARG A 86 -1.31 -11.42 -3.05
N LEU A 87 -0.86 -10.20 -3.33
CA LEU A 87 -0.22 -9.33 -2.34
C LEU A 87 -1.19 -8.95 -1.22
N ALA A 88 -2.44 -8.63 -1.54
CA ALA A 88 -3.46 -8.31 -0.55
C ALA A 88 -3.83 -9.52 0.33
N GLN A 89 -3.92 -10.71 -0.26
CA GLN A 89 -4.15 -11.96 0.48
C GLN A 89 -2.98 -12.27 1.42
N HIS A 90 -1.74 -12.10 0.97
CA HIS A 90 -0.57 -12.25 1.84
C HIS A 90 -0.59 -11.26 3.00
N ALA A 91 -0.80 -9.97 2.71
CA ALA A 91 -0.92 -8.92 3.73
C ALA A 91 -2.00 -9.26 4.78
N SER A 92 -3.16 -9.75 4.34
CA SER A 92 -4.23 -10.22 5.23
C SER A 92 -3.79 -11.41 6.09
N LYS A 93 -3.14 -12.40 5.48
CA LYS A 93 -2.66 -13.60 6.17
C LYS A 93 -1.63 -13.28 7.26
N VAL A 94 -0.72 -12.34 7.02
CA VAL A 94 0.33 -11.99 8.00
C VAL A 94 -0.12 -10.96 9.04
N GLY A 95 -1.35 -10.44 8.93
CA GLY A 95 -1.96 -9.57 9.93
C GLY A 95 -1.73 -8.07 9.72
N ALA A 96 -1.51 -7.61 8.49
CA ALA A 96 -1.55 -6.17 8.20
C ALA A 96 -2.95 -5.60 8.46
N ASP A 97 -3.05 -4.31 8.81
CA ASP A 97 -4.31 -3.65 9.18
C ASP A 97 -5.06 -3.08 7.97
N ALA A 98 -4.33 -2.82 6.88
CA ALA A 98 -4.86 -2.33 5.61
C ALA A 98 -3.86 -2.59 4.49
N VAL A 99 -4.28 -2.36 3.24
CA VAL A 99 -3.40 -2.38 2.07
C VAL A 99 -3.40 -1.04 1.34
N LEU A 100 -2.23 -0.65 0.83
CA LEU A 100 -2.07 0.48 -0.08
C LEU A 100 -1.95 -0.05 -1.51
N VAL A 101 -2.90 0.28 -2.37
CA VAL A 101 -2.99 -0.26 -3.74
C VAL A 101 -2.88 0.88 -4.74
N VAL A 102 -1.77 0.93 -5.47
CA VAL A 102 -1.53 1.94 -6.51
C VAL A 102 -2.37 1.68 -7.75
N THR A 103 -2.76 2.74 -8.45
CA THR A 103 -3.36 2.60 -9.78
C THR A 103 -2.40 1.85 -10.72
N PRO A 104 -2.89 0.89 -11.54
CA PRO A 104 -2.07 0.18 -12.51
C PRO A 104 -1.26 1.12 -13.40
N TYR A 105 0.06 1.06 -13.22
CA TYR A 105 1.04 1.84 -13.96
C TYR A 105 1.42 1.16 -15.27
N TYR A 106 1.98 1.91 -16.22
CA TYR A 106 2.45 1.45 -17.53
C TYR A 106 1.37 0.99 -18.51
N ASN A 107 0.50 0.04 -18.15
CA ASN A 107 -0.51 -0.54 -19.05
C ASN A 107 -1.77 0.32 -19.25
N LYS A 108 -1.89 1.41 -18.48
CA LYS A 108 -2.83 2.52 -18.71
C LYS A 108 -4.31 2.08 -18.88
N PRO A 109 -4.93 1.41 -17.90
CA PRO A 109 -6.31 0.96 -18.01
C PRO A 109 -7.30 2.12 -18.11
N THR A 110 -8.50 1.82 -18.61
CA THR A 110 -9.64 2.74 -18.55
C THR A 110 -10.16 2.89 -17.12
N GLN A 111 -11.02 3.89 -16.87
CA GLN A 111 -11.70 4.05 -15.57
C GLN A 111 -12.50 2.80 -15.17
N ALA A 112 -13.18 2.15 -16.12
CA ALA A 112 -13.85 0.87 -15.88
C ALA A 112 -12.87 -0.25 -15.51
N GLY A 113 -11.67 -0.25 -16.11
CA GLY A 113 -10.59 -1.17 -15.75
C GLY A 113 -10.04 -0.91 -14.35
N LEU A 114 -9.88 0.36 -13.94
CA LEU A 114 -9.53 0.73 -12.58
C LEU A 114 -10.58 0.20 -11.59
N TYR A 115 -11.86 0.47 -11.83
CA TYR A 115 -12.93 -0.03 -10.98
C TYR A 115 -12.87 -1.55 -10.83
N ALA A 116 -12.74 -2.29 -11.94
CA ALA A 116 -12.65 -3.75 -11.92
C ALA A 116 -11.41 -4.26 -11.17
N HIS A 117 -10.26 -3.60 -11.33
CA HIS A 117 -9.03 -3.93 -10.60
C HIS A 117 -9.22 -3.79 -9.08
N PHE A 118 -9.66 -2.63 -8.61
CA PHE A 118 -9.86 -2.39 -7.18
C PHE A 118 -10.98 -3.27 -6.59
N LYS A 119 -12.05 -3.53 -7.36
CA LYS A 119 -13.10 -4.46 -6.94
C LYS A 119 -12.55 -5.88 -6.76
N ALA A 120 -11.70 -6.36 -7.67
CA ALA A 120 -11.10 -7.69 -7.53
C ALA A 120 -10.21 -7.80 -6.29
N VAL A 121 -9.43 -6.76 -5.97
CA VAL A 121 -8.63 -6.72 -4.73
C VAL A 121 -9.52 -6.65 -3.49
N HIS A 122 -10.58 -5.85 -3.54
CA HIS A 122 -11.61 -5.77 -2.48
C HIS A 122 -12.25 -7.11 -2.18
N ASP A 123 -12.61 -7.88 -3.20
CA ASP A 123 -13.30 -9.16 -3.04
C ASP A 123 -12.36 -10.28 -2.55
N ALA A 124 -11.04 -10.10 -2.66
CA ALA A 124 -10.05 -11.12 -2.33
C ALA A 124 -9.52 -11.07 -0.88
N SER A 125 -9.77 -9.98 -0.15
CA SER A 125 -9.31 -9.81 1.23
C SER A 125 -10.31 -8.98 2.05
N ASP A 126 -10.37 -9.25 3.35
CA ASP A 126 -11.18 -8.47 4.29
C ASP A 126 -10.49 -7.20 4.81
N LEU A 127 -9.27 -6.93 4.37
CA LEU A 127 -8.56 -5.71 4.76
C LEU A 127 -9.16 -4.45 4.10
N PRO A 128 -9.20 -3.32 4.84
CA PRO A 128 -9.37 -2.00 4.27
C PRO A 128 -8.34 -1.71 3.17
N ILE A 129 -8.80 -1.09 2.08
CA ILE A 129 -7.98 -0.68 0.95
C ILE A 129 -7.87 0.84 0.92
N ILE A 130 -6.64 1.32 0.83
CA ILE A 130 -6.31 2.71 0.53
C ILE A 130 -5.88 2.78 -0.94
N ILE A 131 -6.67 3.49 -1.74
CA ILE A 131 -6.35 3.76 -3.15
C ILE A 131 -5.13 4.68 -3.18
N TYR A 132 -4.10 4.35 -3.96
CA TYR A 132 -2.98 5.24 -4.19
C TYR A 132 -3.03 5.81 -5.60
N ASN A 133 -3.45 7.07 -5.71
CA ASN A 133 -3.55 7.79 -6.97
C ASN A 133 -2.32 8.70 -7.15
N ILE A 134 -1.45 8.35 -8.10
CA ILE A 134 -0.18 9.07 -8.37
C ILE A 134 0.10 9.21 -9.88
N PRO A 135 -0.69 10.02 -10.60
CA PRO A 135 -0.52 10.20 -12.04
C PRO A 135 0.91 10.56 -12.50
N PRO A 136 1.71 11.35 -11.75
CA PRO A 136 3.10 11.62 -12.13
C PRO A 136 3.99 10.38 -12.26
N ARG A 137 3.60 9.24 -11.67
CA ARG A 137 4.32 7.96 -11.79
C ARG A 137 3.55 6.92 -12.59
N SER A 138 2.23 6.86 -12.45
CA SER A 138 1.41 5.83 -13.11
C SER A 138 0.88 6.24 -14.48
N VAL A 139 0.97 7.53 -14.84
CA VAL A 139 0.38 8.17 -16.04
C VAL A 139 -1.16 8.22 -16.00
N ILE A 140 -1.81 7.37 -15.21
CA ILE A 140 -3.25 7.30 -15.08
C ILE A 140 -3.71 8.03 -13.83
N ASP A 141 -4.65 8.94 -14.05
CA ASP A 141 -5.46 9.56 -13.01
C ASP A 141 -6.80 8.84 -12.90
N MET A 142 -7.09 8.30 -11.72
CA MET A 142 -8.44 7.82 -11.40
C MET A 142 -9.35 9.02 -11.22
N SER A 143 -10.53 9.07 -11.84
CA SER A 143 -11.41 10.23 -11.69
C SER A 143 -12.13 10.25 -10.32
N PRO A 144 -12.55 11.42 -9.81
CA PRO A 144 -13.40 11.49 -8.62
C PRO A 144 -14.69 10.67 -8.72
N GLU A 145 -15.31 10.61 -9.90
CA GLU A 145 -16.51 9.78 -10.13
C GLU A 145 -16.20 8.29 -9.95
N THR A 146 -15.06 7.83 -10.47
CA THR A 146 -14.62 6.44 -10.31
C THR A 146 -14.29 6.13 -8.86
N MET A 147 -13.64 7.05 -8.15
CA MET A 147 -13.42 6.95 -6.69
C MET A 147 -14.75 6.90 -5.93
N GLY A 148 -15.74 7.71 -6.33
CA GLY A 148 -17.08 7.73 -5.73
C GLY A 148 -17.82 6.41 -5.89
N GLU A 149 -17.71 5.75 -7.04
CA GLU A 149 -18.27 4.41 -7.24
C GLU A 149 -17.52 3.35 -6.41
N LEU A 150 -16.18 3.44 -6.31
CA LEU A 150 -15.39 2.55 -5.47
C LEU A 150 -15.70 2.72 -3.97
N ALA A 151 -15.94 3.96 -3.51
CA ALA A 151 -16.26 4.26 -2.11
C ALA A 151 -17.57 3.63 -1.62
N LYS A 152 -18.43 3.15 -2.53
CA LYS A 152 -19.62 2.36 -2.19
C LYS A 152 -19.28 0.93 -1.75
N LEU A 153 -18.07 0.45 -2.05
CA LEU A 153 -17.58 -0.85 -1.57
C LEU A 153 -17.13 -0.72 -0.11
N PRO A 154 -17.56 -1.61 0.80
CA PRO A 154 -17.44 -1.42 2.26
C PRO A 154 -15.99 -1.33 2.77
N ARG A 155 -15.02 -1.86 2.02
CA ARG A 155 -13.60 -1.84 2.43
C ARG A 155 -12.74 -0.86 1.65
N ILE A 156 -13.28 -0.07 0.72
CA ILE A 156 -12.55 1.07 0.15
C ILE A 156 -12.56 2.18 1.21
N ALA A 157 -11.45 2.33 1.93
CA ALA A 157 -11.39 3.09 3.18
C ALA A 157 -10.77 4.49 3.03
N GLY A 158 -10.17 4.80 1.88
CA GLY A 158 -9.62 6.12 1.62
C GLY A 158 -8.72 6.16 0.40
N VAL A 159 -8.08 7.32 0.22
CA VAL A 159 -7.13 7.59 -0.86
C VAL A 159 -5.86 8.25 -0.32
N LYS A 160 -4.71 7.78 -0.78
CA LYS A 160 -3.44 8.50 -0.77
C LYS A 160 -3.37 9.30 -2.07
N ASP A 161 -3.71 10.58 -1.97
CA ASP A 161 -3.69 11.49 -3.12
C ASP A 161 -2.28 12.08 -3.31
N ALA A 162 -1.65 11.74 -4.42
CA ALA A 162 -0.35 12.29 -4.84
C ALA A 162 -0.43 12.94 -6.22
N THR A 163 -1.59 13.52 -6.56
CA THR A 163 -1.79 14.34 -7.77
C THR A 163 -1.08 15.69 -7.67
N ALA A 164 -0.86 16.17 -6.43
CA ALA A 164 -0.46 17.54 -6.12
C ALA A 164 -1.49 18.62 -6.53
N ASP A 165 -2.73 18.20 -6.81
CA ASP A 165 -3.86 19.10 -7.08
C ASP A 165 -4.76 19.21 -5.84
N VAL A 166 -4.70 20.36 -5.17
CA VAL A 166 -5.50 20.62 -3.97
C VAL A 166 -6.98 20.82 -4.27
N THR A 167 -7.36 21.13 -5.51
CA THR A 167 -8.77 21.34 -5.91
C THR A 167 -9.53 20.03 -6.10
N ARG A 168 -8.81 18.91 -6.08
CA ARG A 168 -9.40 17.58 -6.23
C ARG A 168 -10.14 17.08 -4.97
N VAL A 169 -9.77 17.60 -3.80
CA VAL A 169 -10.28 17.13 -2.49
C VAL A 169 -11.43 18.01 -1.97
N SER A 170 -11.93 18.95 -2.79
CA SER A 170 -12.97 19.91 -2.41
C SER A 170 -14.38 19.50 -2.85
#